data_AF-A0A1F9MWC3-F1
#
_entry.id   AF-A0A1F9MWC3-F1
#
_cell.length_a   1.000
_cell.length_b   1.000
_cell.length_c   1.000
_cell.angle_alpha   90.00
_cell.angle_beta   90.00
_cell.angle_gamma   90.00
#
_symmetry.space_group_name_H-M   'P 1'
#
loop_
_entity.id
_entity.type
_entity.pdbx_description
1 polymer ?
#
loop_
_entity_poly.entity_id
_entity_poly.type
_entity_poly.pdbx_seq_one_letter_code
_entity_poly.pdbx_strand_id
1 'polypeptide(L)' 'MRPERRGRVMQPSTQVNRQREELAGQAKPYRISKQQVYEAYLRVKANKGAAGIDDETLEAFESKLKDNLYRI' A
#
# COMPACT_ATOMS: atom_id res chain seq x y z
N MET A 1 -57.86 -8.24 -5.16
CA MET A 1 -56.64 -7.73 -4.48
C MET A 1 -55.85 -6.89 -5.48
N ARG A 2 -55.56 -5.62 -5.19
CA ARG A 2 -54.78 -4.72 -6.07
C ARG A 2 -53.36 -4.59 -5.50
N PRO A 3 -52.29 -4.76 -6.29
CA PRO A 3 -50.94 -4.60 -5.76
C PRO A 3 -50.65 -3.11 -5.53
N GLU A 4 -50.16 -2.77 -4.34
CA GLU A 4 -49.71 -1.44 -3.97
C GLU A 4 -48.48 -1.03 -4.80
N ARG A 5 -48.52 0.18 -5.36
CA ARG A 5 -47.39 0.76 -6.10
C ARG A 5 -46.37 1.26 -5.07
N ARG A 6 -45.32 0.48 -4.82
CA ARG A 6 -44.17 0.95 -4.04
C ARG A 6 -43.54 2.14 -4.76
N GLY A 7 -43.38 3.24 -4.04
CA GLY A 7 -42.81 4.48 -4.55
C GLY A 7 -41.42 4.29 -5.17
N ARG A 8 -41.07 5.23 -6.06
CA ARG A 8 -39.80 5.33 -6.78
C ARG A 8 -38.62 5.11 -5.83
N VAL A 9 -37.84 4.05 -6.07
CA VAL A 9 -36.52 3.87 -5.45
C VAL A 9 -35.63 5.00 -5.94
N MET A 10 -35.27 5.94 -5.06
CA MET A 10 -34.15 6.85 -5.30
C MET A 10 -32.89 5.98 -5.36
N GLN A 11 -32.37 5.74 -6.57
CA GLN A 11 -31.03 5.21 -6.69
C GLN A 11 -30.09 6.27 -6.11
N PRO A 12 -29.24 5.96 -5.12
CA PRO A 12 -28.17 6.87 -4.76
C PRO A 12 -27.35 7.06 -6.04
N SER A 13 -27.29 8.29 -6.52
CA SER A 13 -26.52 8.65 -7.71
C SER A 13 -25.13 8.06 -7.55
N THR A 14 -24.77 7.09 -8.40
CA THR A 14 -23.45 6.43 -8.45
C THR A 14 -22.34 7.38 -8.92
N GLN A 15 -22.56 8.69 -8.84
CA GLN A 15 -21.55 9.69 -9.09
C GLN A 15 -20.70 9.83 -7.82
N VAL A 16 -19.98 8.75 -7.53
CA VAL A 16 -18.80 8.81 -6.67
C VAL A 16 -17.86 9.80 -7.34
N ASN A 17 -17.45 10.85 -6.62
CA ASN A 17 -16.33 11.70 -7.03
C ASN A 17 -15.09 10.82 -7.15
N ARG A 18 -14.91 10.21 -8.33
CA ARG A 18 -13.75 9.37 -8.69
C ARG A 18 -12.56 10.24 -9.09
N GLN A 19 -12.53 11.48 -8.62
CA GLN A 19 -11.35 12.32 -8.67
C GLN A 19 -10.47 11.84 -7.54
N ARG A 20 -9.74 10.74 -7.81
CA ARG A 20 -8.46 10.52 -7.18
C ARG A 20 -7.72 11.84 -7.40
N GLU A 21 -7.50 12.60 -6.34
CA GLU A 21 -6.52 13.68 -6.40
C GLU A 21 -5.22 12.99 -6.81
N GLU A 22 -4.92 13.03 -8.10
CA GLU A 22 -3.59 12.74 -8.58
C GLU A 22 -2.70 13.77 -7.90
N LEU A 23 -2.11 13.37 -6.79
CA LEU A 23 -0.98 14.06 -6.18
C LEU A 23 0.23 13.87 -7.11
N ALA A 24 0.11 14.36 -8.34
CA ALA A 24 1.20 14.52 -9.29
C ALA A 24 1.97 15.81 -8.92
N GLY A 25 2.34 15.92 -7.64
CA GLY A 25 3.44 16.76 -7.22
C GLY A 25 4.67 15.87 -7.11
N GLN A 26 5.84 16.37 -7.53
CA GLN A 26 7.09 15.69 -7.22
C GLN A 26 7.14 15.44 -5.71
N ALA A 27 7.25 14.16 -5.32
CA ALA A 27 7.29 13.80 -3.91
C ALA A 27 8.43 14.56 -3.23
N LYS A 28 8.18 15.12 -2.04
CA LYS A 28 9.22 15.80 -1.27
C LYS A 28 10.39 14.83 -1.07
N PRO A 29 11.63 15.20 -1.43
CA PRO A 29 12.77 14.34 -1.20
C PRO A 29 12.98 14.20 0.31
N TYR A 30 12.88 12.97 0.82
CA TYR A 30 13.21 12.66 2.21
C TYR A 30 14.68 12.25 2.30
N ARG A 31 15.39 12.79 3.30
CA ARG A 31 16.72 12.28 3.67
C ARG A 31 16.55 11.08 4.59
N ILE A 32 16.41 9.90 4.01
CA ILE A 32 16.39 8.63 4.75
C ILE A 32 17.81 8.12 4.87
N SER A 33 18.31 7.96 6.10
CA SER A 33 19.65 7.44 6.34
C SER A 33 19.69 5.93 6.17
N LYS A 34 20.85 5.38 5.80
CA LYS A 34 21.05 3.92 5.70
C LYS A 34 20.80 3.20 7.04
N GLN A 35 21.11 3.86 8.16
CA GLN A 35 20.85 3.34 9.50
C GLN A 35 19.35 3.17 9.75
N GLN A 36 18.53 4.16 9.38
CA GLN A 36 17.08 4.07 9.53
C GLN A 36 16.50 2.89 8.73
N VAL A 37 17.01 2.66 7.52
CA VAL A 37 16.54 1.52 6.71
C VAL A 37 16.95 0.18 7.34
N TYR A 38 18.17 0.10 7.88
CA TYR A 38 18.63 -1.10 8.59
C TYR A 38 17.80 -1.38 9.85
N GLU A 39 17.47 -0.37 10.64
CA GLU A 39 16.60 -0.53 11.82
C GLU A 39 15.19 -0.99 11.44
N ALA A 40 14.62 -0.45 10.36
CA ALA A 40 13.33 -0.88 9.85
C ALA A 40 13.37 -2.37 9.44
N TYR A 41 14.42 -2.78 8.75
CA TYR A 41 14.64 -4.16 8.38
C TYR A 41 14.72 -5.10 9.60
N LEU A 42 15.46 -4.74 10.64
CA LEU A 42 15.56 -5.56 11.87
C LEU A 42 14.18 -5.81 12.51
N ARG A 43 13.28 -4.82 12.47
CA ARG A 43 11.90 -4.98 12.98
C ARG A 43 11.10 -5.96 12.14
N VAL A 44 11.23 -5.90 10.80
CA VAL A 44 10.57 -6.86 9.89
C VAL A 44 11.10 -8.28 10.12
N LYS A 45 12.43 -8.42 10.24
CA LYS A 45 13.08 -9.70 10.53
C LYS A 45 12.63 -10.29 11.87
N ALA A 46 12.51 -9.47 12.92
CA ALA A 46 12.00 -9.93 14.23
C ALA A 46 10.57 -10.49 14.14
N ASN A 47 9.75 -9.97 13.23
CA ASN A 47 8.39 -10.44 12.96
C ASN A 47 8.34 -11.62 11.97
N LYS A 48 9.49 -12.17 11.57
CA LYS A 48 9.63 -13.25 10.57
C LYS A 48 9.13 -12.88 9.17
N GLY A 49 9.27 -11.60 8.80
CA GLY A 49 8.81 -11.09 7.52
C GLY A 49 7.35 -10.64 7.54
N ALA A 50 6.84 -10.28 6.37
CA ALA A 50 5.45 -9.92 6.15
C ALA A 50 4.87 -10.80 5.04
N ALA A 51 3.54 -10.97 5.01
CA ALA A 51 2.87 -11.59 3.88
C ALA A 51 2.85 -10.60 2.69
N GLY A 52 3.96 -10.57 1.94
CA GLY A 52 4.09 -9.81 0.71
C GLY A 52 3.31 -10.44 -0.45
N ILE A 53 3.05 -9.64 -1.49
CA ILE A 53 2.43 -10.12 -2.75
C ILE A 53 3.49 -10.49 -3.80
N ASP A 54 4.76 -10.29 -3.48
CA ASP A 54 5.93 -10.38 -4.35
C ASP A 54 6.62 -11.75 -4.29
N ASP A 55 6.06 -12.71 -3.53
CA ASP A 55 6.59 -14.06 -3.32
C ASP A 55 8.08 -14.11 -2.88
N GLU A 56 8.62 -12.97 -2.43
CA GLU A 56 10.00 -12.88 -1.98
C GLU A 56 10.10 -13.33 -0.52
N THR A 57 10.88 -14.39 -0.28
CA THR A 57 11.12 -14.85 1.08
C THR A 57 12.19 -14.00 1.77
N LEU A 58 12.18 -13.98 3.10
CA LEU A 58 13.18 -13.25 3.88
C LEU A 58 14.60 -13.75 3.60
N GLU A 59 14.76 -15.05 3.37
CA GLU A 59 16.05 -15.66 3.01
C GLU A 59 16.54 -15.20 1.64
N ALA A 60 15.64 -15.11 0.65
CA ALA A 60 15.96 -14.59 -0.67
C ALA A 60 16.40 -13.12 -0.59
N PHE A 61 15.69 -12.31 0.21
CA PHE A 61 16.06 -10.92 0.48
C PHE A 61 17.43 -10.81 1.18
N GLU A 62 17.72 -11.68 2.14
CA GLU A 62 18.98 -11.70 2.90
C GLU A 62 20.20 -12.05 2.05
N SER A 63 20.03 -12.83 0.98
CA SER A 63 21.12 -13.24 0.09
C SER A 63 21.88 -12.05 -0.53
N LYS A 64 21.19 -10.91 -0.70
CA LYS A 64 21.75 -9.66 -1.23
C LYS A 64 21.43 -8.47 -0.32
N LEU A 65 21.50 -8.69 0.99
CA LEU A 65 21.04 -7.73 2.00
C LEU A 65 21.55 -6.30 1.80
N LYS A 66 22.84 -6.12 1.47
CA LYS A 66 23.43 -4.78 1.28
C LYS A 66 22.82 -4.03 0.08
N ASP A 67 22.57 -4.75 -1.01
CA ASP A 67 22.01 -4.18 -2.24
C ASP A 67 20.50 -3.97 -2.11
N ASN A 68 19.83 -4.82 -1.33
CA ASN A 68 18.39 -4.78 -1.10
C ASN A 68 17.98 -3.72 -0.07
N LEU A 69 18.79 -3.48 0.97
CA LEU A 69 18.49 -2.47 2.00
C LEU A 69 18.50 -1.03 1.48
N TYR A 70 19.22 -0.73 0.41
CA TYR A 70 19.35 0.65 -0.05
C TYR A 70 19.58 0.72 -1.55
N ARG A 71 18.48 0.77 -2.31
CA ARG A 71 18.48 1.09 -3.74
C ARG A 71 18.21 2.59 -3.89
N ILE A 72 19.14 3.31 -4.52
CA ILE A 72 19.02 4.71 -4.93
C ILE A 72 18.79 4.73 -6.44
#